data_AF-A0A1G2P823-F1
#
_entry.id   AF-A0A1G2P823-F1
#
_cell.length_a   1.000
_cell.length_b   1.000
_cell.length_c   1.000
_cell.angle_alpha   90.00
_cell.angle_beta   90.00
_cell.angle_gamma   90.00
#
_symmetry.space_group_name_H-M   'P 1'
#
loop_
_entity.id
_entity.type
_entity.pdbx_description
1 polymer ?
#
loop_
_entity_poly.entity_id
_entity_poly.type
_entity_poly.pdbx_seq_one_letter_code
_entity_poly.pdbx_strand_id
1 'polypeptide(L)'
;METNNPTGNNPDKSSYSYNPNSPETTNPMPPQTPDSNGKVGPLIGTIIVILVLVIGAIYYFVSLRNDDTQPIAPYDDTDGTLLNIETQSQSDELDAIENDVNATNMNDIDADIAL
;
A
#
# COMPACT_ATOMS: atom_id res chain seq x y z
N MET A 1 -73.95 -48.00 17.36
CA MET A 1 -72.73 -48.08 16.54
C MET A 1 -72.90 -47.07 15.41
N GLU A 2 -72.25 -45.91 15.53
CA GLU A 2 -71.93 -45.00 14.41
C GLU A 2 -71.12 -45.80 13.36
N THR A 3 -71.19 -45.51 12.05
CA THR A 3 -70.50 -44.39 11.37
C THR A 3 -71.17 -44.09 10.01
N ASN A 4 -71.58 -42.84 9.75
CA ASN A 4 -70.86 -41.76 9.06
C ASN A 4 -70.50 -42.02 7.58
N ASN A 5 -71.26 -41.35 6.71
CA ASN A 5 -70.98 -41.04 5.30
C ASN A 5 -69.80 -40.05 5.18
N PRO A 6 -69.07 -40.03 4.05
CA PRO A 6 -68.93 -38.76 3.36
C PRO A 6 -69.12 -38.86 1.83
N THR A 7 -70.16 -38.19 1.38
CA THR A 7 -70.22 -37.19 0.29
C THR A 7 -69.02 -37.11 -0.66
N GLY A 8 -69.11 -37.82 -1.80
CA GLY A 8 -68.35 -37.50 -3.01
C GLY A 8 -69.17 -36.56 -3.89
N ASN A 9 -69.04 -35.24 -3.67
CA ASN A 9 -69.57 -34.23 -4.58
C ASN A 9 -68.80 -34.32 -5.90
N ASN A 10 -69.47 -34.72 -6.98
CA ASN A 10 -69.00 -34.50 -8.34
C ASN A 10 -69.66 -33.21 -8.85
N PRO A 11 -68.99 -32.04 -8.76
CA PRO A 11 -69.52 -30.85 -9.39
C PRO A 11 -69.41 -31.00 -10.91
N ASP A 12 -70.59 -31.20 -11.47
CA ASP A 12 -71.03 -30.90 -12.83
C ASP A 12 -70.11 -29.98 -13.63
N LYS A 13 -69.95 -30.34 -14.91
CA LYS A 13 -69.19 -29.64 -15.94
C LYS A 13 -69.77 -28.24 -16.14
N SER A 14 -69.31 -27.28 -15.35
CA SER A 14 -69.55 -25.86 -15.61
C SER A 14 -68.80 -25.46 -16.88
N SER A 15 -69.54 -25.30 -17.97
CA SER A 15 -69.10 -24.65 -19.21
C SER A 15 -68.34 -23.36 -18.92
N TYR A 16 -67.08 -23.27 -19.37
CA TYR A 16 -66.31 -22.03 -19.28
C TYR A 16 -66.96 -20.96 -20.17
N SER A 17 -67.73 -20.07 -19.56
CA SER A 17 -68.16 -18.82 -20.19
C SER A 17 -66.95 -17.87 -20.15
N TYR A 18 -66.30 -17.68 -21.30
CA TYR A 18 -65.25 -16.68 -21.46
C TYR A 18 -65.89 -15.28 -21.43
N ASN A 19 -65.64 -14.53 -20.36
CA ASN A 19 -65.98 -13.11 -20.30
C ASN A 19 -64.75 -12.30 -20.75
N PRO A 20 -64.75 -11.70 -21.96
CA PRO A 20 -63.61 -10.96 -22.50
C PRO A 20 -63.31 -9.63 -21.77
N ASN A 21 -64.11 -9.25 -20.75
CA ASN A 21 -64.01 -7.95 -20.08
C ASN A 21 -63.59 -8.04 -18.60
N SER A 22 -62.96 -9.12 -18.15
CA SER A 22 -62.41 -9.16 -16.79
C SER A 22 -61.06 -8.42 -16.76
N PRO A 23 -60.84 -7.43 -15.88
CA PRO A 23 -59.54 -6.78 -15.77
C PRO A 23 -58.50 -7.82 -15.35
N GLU A 24 -57.42 -7.94 -16.11
CA GLU A 24 -56.31 -8.83 -15.76
C GLU A 24 -55.64 -8.31 -14.48
N THR A 25 -55.87 -9.00 -13.36
CA THR A 25 -55.05 -8.83 -12.17
C THR A 25 -53.67 -9.43 -12.44
N THR A 26 -52.76 -8.62 -12.97
CA THR A 26 -51.33 -8.92 -12.97
C THR A 26 -50.85 -8.91 -11.51
N ASN A 27 -50.70 -10.08 -10.90
CA ASN A 27 -50.03 -10.18 -9.61
C ASN A 27 -48.58 -9.64 -9.77
N PRO A 28 -48.19 -8.59 -9.04
CA PRO A 28 -46.82 -8.09 -9.11
C PRO A 28 -45.87 -9.17 -8.58
N MET A 29 -44.88 -9.53 -9.39
CA MET A 29 -43.79 -10.41 -8.96
C MET A 29 -43.06 -9.71 -7.79
N PRO A 30 -42.83 -10.41 -6.65
CA PRO A 30 -42.11 -9.82 -5.54
C PRO A 30 -40.71 -9.39 -6.00
N PRO A 31 -40.18 -8.24 -5.52
CA PRO A 31 -38.83 -7.81 -5.85
C PRO A 31 -37.84 -8.89 -5.44
N GLN A 32 -37.06 -9.39 -6.40
CA GLN A 32 -35.87 -10.19 -6.08
C GLN A 32 -34.88 -9.25 -5.40
N THR A 33 -34.69 -9.43 -4.10
CA THR A 33 -33.62 -8.76 -3.36
C THR A 33 -32.28 -9.23 -3.90
N PRO A 34 -31.33 -8.34 -4.24
CA PRO A 34 -30.01 -8.74 -4.69
C PRO A 34 -29.34 -9.57 -3.59
N ASP A 35 -28.86 -10.76 -3.94
CA ASP A 35 -28.09 -11.61 -3.03
C ASP A 35 -26.89 -10.83 -2.50
N SER A 36 -26.83 -10.59 -1.19
CA SER A 36 -25.79 -9.79 -0.53
C SER A 36 -24.41 -10.45 -0.49
N ASN A 37 -24.22 -11.56 -1.21
CA ASN A 37 -23.07 -12.45 -1.11
C ASN A 37 -21.83 -11.95 -1.91
N GLY A 38 -21.90 -10.79 -2.58
CA GLY A 38 -20.87 -10.33 -3.53
C GLY A 38 -19.68 -9.52 -2.98
N LYS A 39 -19.49 -9.40 -1.66
CA LYS A 39 -18.58 -8.36 -1.10
C LYS A 39 -17.31 -8.90 -0.43
N VAL A 40 -17.20 -10.22 -0.28
CA VAL A 40 -16.13 -10.84 0.53
C VAL A 40 -14.77 -10.78 -0.19
N GLY A 41 -14.73 -10.99 -1.51
CA GLY A 41 -13.49 -10.96 -2.29
C GLY A 41 -12.75 -9.61 -2.22
N PRO A 42 -13.40 -8.48 -2.57
CA PRO A 42 -12.77 -7.17 -2.46
C PRO A 42 -12.35 -6.83 -1.03
N LEU A 43 -13.14 -7.22 -0.03
CA LEU A 43 -12.82 -6.97 1.38
C LEU A 43 -11.52 -7.68 1.81
N ILE A 44 -11.37 -8.97 1.49
CA ILE A 44 -10.13 -9.70 1.76
C ILE A 44 -8.96 -9.11 0.98
N GLY A 45 -9.17 -8.76 -0.29
CA GLY A 45 -8.14 -8.14 -1.13
C GLY A 45 -7.60 -6.84 -0.53
N THR A 46 -8.50 -5.96 -0.08
CA THR A 46 -8.10 -4.70 0.57
C THR A 46 -7.31 -4.93 1.85
N ILE A 47 -7.70 -5.92 2.67
CA ILE A 47 -6.98 -6.25 3.91
C ILE A 47 -5.54 -6.68 3.61
N ILE A 48 -5.33 -7.51 2.58
CA ILE A 48 -3.99 -7.98 2.18
C ILE A 48 -3.13 -6.81 1.71
N VAL A 49 -3.68 -5.92 0.87
CA VAL A 49 -2.93 -4.74 0.37
C VAL A 49 -2.51 -3.84 1.53
N ILE A 50 -3.39 -3.59 2.50
CA ILE A 50 -3.07 -2.78 3.68
C ILE A 50 -1.93 -3.42 4.48
N LEU A 51 -1.95 -4.74 4.70
CA LEU A 51 -0.89 -5.43 5.44
C LEU A 51 0.47 -5.28 4.75
N VAL A 52 0.52 -5.45 3.42
CA VAL A 52 1.76 -5.28 2.65
C VAL A 52 2.27 -3.84 2.74
N LEU A 53 1.39 -2.84 2.66
CA LEU A 53 1.78 -1.44 2.80
C LEU A 53 2.29 -1.10 4.19
N VAL A 54 1.65 -1.62 5.25
CA VAL A 54 2.10 -1.38 6.64
C VAL A 54 3.47 -2.01 6.88
N ILE A 55 3.68 -3.26 6.44
CA ILE A 55 4.97 -3.94 6.57
C ILE A 55 6.04 -3.23 5.74
N GLY A 56 5.73 -2.85 4.50
CA GLY A 56 6.65 -2.13 3.61
C GLY A 56 7.02 -0.76 4.17
N ALA A 57 6.05 0.00 4.71
CA ALA A 57 6.32 1.28 5.34
C ALA A 57 7.19 1.13 6.57
N ILE A 58 6.89 0.19 7.47
CA ILE A 58 7.71 -0.08 8.66
C ILE A 58 9.13 -0.50 8.24
N TYR A 59 9.26 -1.41 7.27
CA TYR A 59 10.57 -1.84 6.76
C TYR A 59 11.39 -0.66 6.22
N TYR A 60 10.78 0.21 5.42
CA TYR A 60 11.43 1.40 4.87
C TYR A 60 11.88 2.37 5.97
N PHE A 61 11.00 2.71 6.91
CA PHE A 61 11.32 3.62 8.01
C PHE A 61 12.35 3.05 9.00
N VAL A 62 12.37 1.73 9.21
CA VAL A 62 13.38 1.08 10.05
C VAL A 62 14.72 1.00 9.33
N SER A 63 14.75 0.65 8.04
CA SER A 63 15.98 0.61 7.24
C SER A 63 16.67 1.97 7.25
N LEU A 64 15.91 3.06 7.08
CA LEU A 64 16.44 4.42 7.08
C LEU A 64 17.12 4.82 8.40
N ARG A 65 16.76 4.17 9.53
CA ARG A 65 17.34 4.46 10.85
C ARG A 65 18.55 3.58 11.19
N ASN A 66 18.75 2.49 10.44
CA ASN A 66 19.82 1.54 10.71
C ASN A 66 21.08 1.83 9.90
N ASP A 67 20.99 2.67 8.86
CA ASP A 67 22.13 3.10 8.04
C ASP A 67 23.11 4.03 8.79
N ASP A 68 22.72 4.60 9.94
CA ASP A 68 23.60 5.38 10.83
C ASP A 68 24.48 4.52 11.76
N THR A 69 24.44 3.18 11.62
CA THR A 69 25.22 2.25 12.47
C THR A 69 26.25 1.45 11.71
N GLN A 70 26.77 1.98 10.61
CA GLN A 70 28.13 1.61 10.23
C GLN A 70 29.02 2.00 11.42
N PRO A 71 29.80 1.08 12.03
CA PRO A 71 30.96 1.50 12.78
C PRO A 71 31.77 2.28 11.77
N ILE A 72 31.79 3.60 11.92
CA ILE A 72 32.87 4.39 11.38
C ILE A 72 34.07 3.72 12.03
N ALA A 73 34.80 2.89 11.26
CA ALA A 73 36.14 2.51 11.67
C ALA A 73 36.79 3.83 12.10
N PRO A 74 37.41 3.93 13.28
CA PRO A 74 38.11 5.16 13.62
C PRO A 74 39.02 5.43 12.42
N TYR A 75 38.69 6.49 11.69
CA TYR A 75 39.57 7.02 10.69
C TYR A 75 40.81 7.34 11.50
N ASP A 76 41.84 6.54 11.29
CA ASP A 76 43.14 6.80 11.88
C ASP A 76 43.60 8.07 11.17
N ASP A 77 43.25 9.20 11.76
CA ASP A 77 43.70 10.55 11.39
C ASP A 77 45.19 10.71 11.77
N THR A 78 45.98 9.67 11.48
CA THR A 78 47.43 9.69 11.51
C THR A 78 48.01 10.16 10.18
N ASP A 79 47.18 10.25 9.13
CA ASP A 79 47.53 10.95 7.90
C ASP A 79 47.18 12.44 8.04
N GLY A 80 48.04 13.16 8.76
CA GLY A 80 48.00 14.63 8.90
C GLY A 80 48.00 15.41 7.57
N THR A 81 48.00 14.72 6.44
CA THR A 81 47.73 15.21 5.09
C THR A 81 46.33 15.81 4.96
N LEU A 82 45.27 15.18 5.50
CA LEU A 82 43.91 15.76 5.40
C LEU A 82 43.74 17.01 6.26
N LEU A 83 44.26 17.00 7.49
CA LEU A 83 44.21 18.16 8.40
C LEU A 83 44.93 19.39 7.81
N ASN A 84 46.01 19.17 7.05
CA ASN A 84 46.75 20.24 6.38
C ASN A 84 46.04 20.77 5.11
N ILE A 85 45.21 19.97 4.44
CA ILE A 85 44.38 20.41 3.30
C ILE A 85 43.14 21.17 3.80
N GLU A 86 42.59 20.79 4.96
CA GLU A 86 41.39 21.40 5.54
C GLU A 86 41.65 22.79 6.16
N THR A 87 42.91 23.08 6.51
CA THR A 87 43.29 24.38 7.10
C THR A 87 43.46 25.44 6.00
N GLN A 88 42.33 25.99 5.53
CA GLN A 88 42.28 27.15 4.64
C GLN A 88 41.83 28.39 5.41
N SER A 89 42.22 29.58 4.95
CA SER A 89 41.71 30.82 5.52
C SER A 89 40.23 31.01 5.17
N GLN A 90 39.52 31.81 5.97
CA GLN A 90 38.10 32.14 5.74
C GLN A 90 37.94 33.46 4.97
N SER A 91 39.01 33.96 4.34
CA SER A 91 39.03 35.26 3.68
C SER A 91 38.78 35.12 2.19
N ASP A 92 37.91 35.97 1.65
CA ASP A 92 37.64 36.08 0.21
C ASP A 92 38.57 37.11 -0.48
N GLU A 93 39.60 37.60 0.23
CA GLU A 93 40.59 38.51 -0.31
C GLU A 93 41.56 37.76 -1.24
N LEU A 94 41.92 38.37 -2.37
CA LEU A 94 42.80 37.74 -3.37
C LEU A 94 44.14 37.29 -2.77
N ASP A 95 44.75 38.15 -1.94
CA ASP A 95 46.03 37.85 -1.29
C ASP A 95 45.91 36.65 -0.34
N ALA A 96 44.75 36.44 0.29
CA ALA A 96 44.52 35.31 1.19
C ALA A 96 44.37 33.99 0.42
N ILE A 97 43.65 34.01 -0.70
CA ILE A 97 43.49 32.84 -1.57
C ILE A 97 44.86 32.42 -2.16
N GLU A 98 45.67 33.38 -2.61
CA GLU A 98 47.01 33.07 -3.12
C GLU A 98 47.91 32.46 -2.05
N ASN A 99 47.81 32.93 -0.81
CA ASN A 99 48.56 32.37 0.30
C ASN A 99 48.10 30.95 0.65
N ASP A 100 46.78 30.69 0.67
CA ASP A 100 46.22 29.37 0.97
C ASP A 100 46.61 28.33 -0.08
N VAL A 101 46.55 28.70 -1.36
CA VAL A 101 47.00 27.84 -2.47
C VAL A 101 48.49 27.53 -2.37
N ASN A 102 49.32 28.53 -2.06
CA ASN A 102 50.77 28.34 -1.89
C ASN A 102 51.12 27.51 -0.66
N ALA A 103 50.28 27.53 0.38
CA ALA A 103 50.45 26.75 1.60
C ALA A 103 49.94 25.31 1.47
N THR A 104 49.16 25.00 0.43
CA THR A 104 48.63 23.65 0.19
C THR A 104 49.76 22.68 -0.18
N ASN A 105 50.06 21.73 0.71
CA ASN A 105 51.06 20.68 0.45
C ASN A 105 50.45 19.54 -0.40
N MET A 106 50.84 19.45 -1.67
CA MET A 106 50.35 18.41 -2.60
C MET A 106 51.23 17.15 -2.67
N ASN A 107 52.38 17.13 -1.98
CA ASN A 107 53.35 16.03 -2.09
C ASN A 107 52.80 14.69 -1.56
N ASP A 108 51.81 14.75 -0.68
CA ASP A 108 51.27 13.60 0.03
C ASP A 108 49.96 13.07 -0.62
N ILE A 109 49.43 13.74 -1.65
CA ILE A 109 48.18 13.34 -2.33
C ILE A 109 48.40 12.18 -3.30
N ASP A 110 49.58 12.11 -3.94
CA ASP A 110 49.91 11.06 -4.90
C ASP A 110 50.21 9.70 -4.24
N ALA A 111 50.47 9.69 -2.93
CA ALA A 111 50.81 8.48 -2.18
C ALA A 111 49.63 7.50 -2.04
N ASP A 112 48.39 8.00 -2.05
CA ASP A 112 47.16 7.20 -1.89
C ASP A 112 46.67 6.55 -3.20
N ILE A 113 47.12 7.02 -4.36
CA ILE A 113 46.62 6.57 -5.68
C ILE A 113 47.39 5.35 -6.23
N ALA A 114 48.52 4.98 -5.62
CA ALA A 114 49.42 3.94 -6.13
C ALA A 114 49.23 2.53 -5.52
N LEU A 115 47.98 2.12 -5.23
CA LEU A 115 47.62 0.81 -4.66
C LEU A 115 46.91 -0.12 -5.66
#